data_AF-A0A8X6QGB5-F1
#
_entry.id   AF-A0A8X6QGB5-F1
#
_cell.length_a   1.000
_cell.length_b   1.000
_cell.length_c   1.000
_cell.angle_alpha   90.00
_cell.angle_beta   90.00
_cell.angle_gamma   90.00
#
_symmetry.space_group_name_H-M   'P 1'
#
loop_
_entity.id
_entity.type
_entity.pdbx_description
1 polymer ?
#
loop_
_entity_poly.entity_id
_entity_poly.type
_entity_poly.pdbx_seq_one_letter_code
_entity_poly.pdbx_strand_id
1 'polypeptide(L)'
;MTDDTESFLNSWRTVLGVPEKRLLCTWHVDRSWRRSIVKLIKKPENQIQAYKVVRCLLMETEEEAFYIMLQEALKNFNETDEFREFKNYFEHVYCKRTEAWAYCHRKWLGINTNMHIESMHRTIKYVYLQGKKVKRLDRALFYLMKFVRDRVFDRLICLEKGKISSKIAQLRKRHKVGQKLTSLCIRKNEEEWSVASTKSNEIYIVKKNVACSEGCTLMCKECKQCLHNFTCTCIDNAIQWNMCKHIHYICSRNLNEINSAVPEDEGLSVHSPKVDEEEMVICEDRKFL
;
A
#
# COMPACT_ATOMS: atom_id res chain seq x y z
N MET A 1 12.93 4.15 2.32
CA MET A 1 12.06 5.34 2.21
C MET A 1 12.46 6.32 3.30
N THR A 2 12.76 7.57 2.98
CA THR A 2 13.23 8.59 3.94
C THR A 2 12.39 9.87 3.86
N ASP A 3 12.65 10.84 4.73
CA ASP A 3 12.25 12.22 4.45
C ASP A 3 13.12 12.82 3.31
N ASP A 4 12.91 14.10 3.04
CA ASP A 4 13.62 14.84 1.99
C ASP A 4 14.94 15.46 2.49
N THR A 5 15.65 14.78 3.38
CA THR A 5 16.99 15.19 3.82
C THR A 5 18.09 14.36 3.17
N GLU A 6 19.17 15.01 2.75
CA GLU A 6 20.27 14.34 2.04
C GLU A 6 21.18 13.53 2.96
N SER A 7 21.17 13.83 4.27
CA SER A 7 22.01 13.17 5.27
C SER A 7 21.79 11.66 5.31
N PHE A 8 20.53 11.20 5.20
CA PHE A 8 20.22 9.77 5.17
C PHE A 8 20.74 9.09 3.91
N LEU A 9 20.62 9.72 2.73
CA LEU A 9 21.12 9.13 1.50
C LEU A 9 22.64 9.07 1.49
N ASN A 10 23.31 10.14 1.92
CA ASN A 10 24.77 10.19 1.98
C ASN A 10 25.32 9.14 2.93
N SER A 11 24.70 8.99 4.11
CA SER A 11 25.07 7.96 5.08
C SER A 11 24.85 6.56 4.52
N TRP A 12 23.71 6.31 3.86
CA TRP A 12 23.42 5.04 3.20
C TRP A 12 24.46 4.71 2.13
N ARG A 13 24.76 5.65 1.23
CA ARG A 13 25.75 5.45 0.15
C ARG A 13 27.13 5.09 0.68
N THR A 14 27.52 5.70 1.79
CA THR A 14 28.82 5.47 2.42
C THR A 14 28.93 4.07 3.02
N VAL A 15 27.86 3.56 3.64
CA VAL A 15 27.89 2.31 4.41
C VAL A 15 27.38 1.10 3.62
N LEU A 16 26.35 1.30 2.82
CA LEU A 16 25.58 0.25 2.14
C LEU A 16 25.69 0.33 0.61
N GLY A 17 26.48 1.27 0.08
CA GLY A 17 26.63 1.49 -1.36
C GLY A 17 25.44 2.21 -2.00
N VAL A 18 25.45 2.27 -3.33
CA VAL A 18 24.41 3.00 -4.09
C VAL A 18 23.08 2.23 -4.01
N PRO A 19 22.00 2.84 -3.50
CA PRO A 19 20.71 2.17 -3.45
C PRO A 19 20.13 2.02 -4.86
N GLU A 20 19.53 0.88 -5.15
CA GLU A 20 18.82 0.62 -6.41
C GLU A 20 17.67 1.63 -6.62
N LYS A 21 16.94 1.96 -5.55
CA LYS A 21 15.87 2.97 -5.57
C LYS A 21 15.92 3.90 -4.36
N ARG A 22 15.90 5.22 -4.61
CA ARG A 22 15.74 6.26 -3.57
C ARG A 22 14.28 6.69 -3.47
N LEU A 23 13.54 6.18 -2.49
CA LEU A 23 12.13 6.58 -2.29
C LEU A 23 11.99 7.63 -1.18
N LEU A 24 11.27 8.71 -1.47
CA LEU A 24 10.82 9.69 -0.48
C LEU A 24 9.52 9.26 0.19
N CYS A 25 9.30 9.66 1.42
CA CYS A 25 8.05 9.41 2.11
C CYS A 25 6.93 10.30 1.53
N THR A 26 5.84 9.68 1.08
CA THR A 26 4.68 10.38 0.48
C THR A 26 4.14 11.47 1.40
N TRP A 27 4.10 11.23 2.71
CA TRP A 27 3.64 12.21 3.69
C TRP A 27 4.57 13.42 3.80
N HIS A 28 5.89 13.20 3.76
CA HIS A 28 6.87 14.28 3.80
C HIS A 28 6.83 15.13 2.53
N VAL A 29 6.69 14.48 1.36
CA VAL A 29 6.50 15.17 0.07
C VAL A 29 5.22 16.01 0.10
N ASP A 30 4.09 15.41 0.47
CA ASP A 30 2.79 16.10 0.59
C ASP A 30 2.86 17.30 1.55
N ARG A 31 3.46 17.11 2.72
CA ARG A 31 3.63 18.17 3.72
C ARG A 31 4.53 19.30 3.22
N SER A 32 5.60 18.97 2.51
CA SER A 32 6.51 19.94 1.92
C SER A 32 5.81 20.77 0.85
N TRP A 33 5.07 20.12 -0.06
CA TRP A 33 4.26 20.82 -1.06
C TRP A 33 3.22 21.73 -0.45
N ARG A 34 2.43 21.27 0.53
CA ARG A 34 1.43 22.14 1.21
C ARG A 34 2.07 23.39 1.81
N ARG A 35 3.23 23.25 2.47
CA ARG A 35 3.97 24.39 3.04
C ARG A 35 4.44 25.35 1.97
N SER A 36 5.02 24.85 0.89
CA SER A 36 5.51 25.68 -0.22
C SER A 36 4.36 26.35 -0.98
N ILE A 37 3.22 25.67 -1.16
CA ILE A 37 2.02 26.23 -1.78
C ILE A 37 1.51 27.43 -0.97
N VAL A 38 1.32 27.26 0.35
CA VAL A 38 0.86 28.35 1.22
C VAL A 38 1.86 29.51 1.25
N LYS A 39 3.16 29.20 1.17
CA LYS A 39 4.22 30.22 1.18
C LYS A 39 4.34 30.98 -0.13
N LEU A 40 4.18 30.31 -1.27
CA LEU A 40 4.53 30.84 -2.60
C LEU A 40 3.31 31.27 -3.43
N ILE A 41 2.09 30.85 -3.06
CA ILE A 41 0.85 31.20 -3.76
C ILE A 41 -0.03 32.00 -2.82
N LYS A 42 -0.41 33.22 -3.22
CA LYS A 42 -1.15 34.16 -2.37
C LYS A 42 -2.64 33.83 -2.25
N LYS A 43 -3.29 33.51 -3.37
CA LYS A 43 -4.75 33.29 -3.42
C LYS A 43 -5.13 31.88 -2.94
N PRO A 44 -6.11 31.74 -2.02
CA PRO A 44 -6.55 30.43 -1.54
C PRO A 44 -7.09 29.51 -2.64
N GLU A 45 -7.81 30.04 -3.61
CA GLU A 45 -8.36 29.26 -4.73
C GLU A 45 -7.24 28.62 -5.57
N ASN A 46 -6.20 29.40 -5.87
CA ASN A 46 -5.02 28.93 -6.59
C ASN A 46 -4.21 27.93 -5.75
N GLN A 47 -4.14 28.09 -4.43
CA GLN A 47 -3.50 27.10 -3.55
C GLN A 47 -4.20 25.74 -3.65
N ILE A 48 -5.54 25.74 -3.66
CA ILE A 48 -6.33 24.52 -3.83
C ILE A 48 -6.08 23.91 -5.22
N GLN A 49 -6.04 24.73 -6.28
CA GLN A 49 -5.76 24.28 -7.64
C GLN A 49 -4.37 23.65 -7.75
N ALA A 50 -3.32 24.35 -7.32
CA ALA A 50 -1.95 23.83 -7.32
C ALA A 50 -1.83 22.53 -6.53
N TYR A 51 -2.47 22.47 -5.36
CA TYR A 51 -2.47 21.27 -4.53
C TYR A 51 -3.14 20.09 -5.24
N LYS A 52 -4.33 20.30 -5.86
CA LYS A 52 -5.01 19.26 -6.64
C LYS A 52 -4.10 18.72 -7.75
N VAL A 53 -3.45 19.61 -8.51
CA VAL A 53 -2.56 19.22 -9.61
C VAL A 53 -1.40 18.37 -9.11
N VAL A 54 -0.63 18.82 -8.11
CA VAL A 54 0.51 18.03 -7.62
C VAL A 54 0.08 16.73 -6.93
N ARG A 55 -1.12 16.70 -6.33
CA ARG A 55 -1.70 15.46 -5.79
C ARG A 55 -2.09 14.47 -6.86
N CYS A 56 -2.62 14.92 -8.00
CA CYS A 56 -2.89 14.05 -9.13
C CYS A 56 -1.59 13.45 -9.67
N LEU A 57 -0.56 14.28 -9.90
CA LEU A 57 0.77 13.83 -10.33
C LEU A 57 1.36 12.78 -9.38
N LEU A 58 1.26 12.99 -8.07
CA LEU A 58 1.77 12.05 -7.07
C LEU A 58 1.11 10.68 -7.15
N MET A 59 -0.20 10.65 -7.42
CA MET A 59 -1.02 9.45 -7.37
C MET A 59 -1.10 8.72 -8.72
N GLU A 60 -0.64 9.35 -9.81
CA GLU A 60 -0.64 8.75 -11.14
C GLU A 60 0.18 7.46 -11.12
N THR A 61 -0.42 6.41 -11.67
CA THR A 61 0.16 5.08 -11.70
C THR A 61 0.73 4.75 -13.07
N GLU A 62 0.27 5.38 -14.14
CA GLU A 62 0.76 5.17 -15.50
C GLU A 62 1.93 6.13 -15.78
N GLU A 63 3.05 5.63 -16.31
CA GLU A 63 4.28 6.43 -16.43
C GLU A 63 4.20 7.43 -17.58
N GLU A 64 3.74 7.02 -18.75
CA GLU A 64 3.53 7.90 -19.90
C GLU A 64 2.51 9.00 -19.59
N ALA A 65 1.37 8.65 -18.99
CA ALA A 65 0.34 9.59 -18.55
C ALA A 65 0.89 10.56 -17.51
N PHE A 66 1.71 10.08 -16.56
CA PHE A 66 2.37 10.93 -15.58
C PHE A 66 3.22 12.01 -16.25
N TYR A 67 4.04 11.65 -17.24
CA TYR A 67 4.88 12.64 -17.93
C TYR A 67 4.05 13.63 -18.75
N ILE A 68 2.96 13.20 -19.40
CA ILE A 68 2.03 14.10 -20.09
C ILE A 68 1.41 15.10 -19.09
N MET A 69 0.86 14.60 -17.99
CA MET A 69 0.27 15.43 -16.94
C MET A 69 1.30 16.39 -16.32
N LEU A 70 2.56 15.97 -16.18
CA LEU A 70 3.63 16.80 -15.63
C LEU A 70 3.93 17.98 -16.55
N GLN A 71 4.02 17.74 -17.86
CA GLN A 71 4.23 18.79 -18.85
C GLN A 71 3.06 19.77 -18.89
N GLU A 72 1.83 19.25 -18.89
CA GLU A 72 0.62 20.09 -18.82
C GLU A 72 0.57 20.92 -17.53
N ALA A 73 0.92 20.34 -16.39
CA ALA A 73 0.98 21.07 -15.12
C ALA A 73 2.00 22.22 -15.15
N LEU A 74 3.21 21.97 -15.68
CA LEU A 74 4.24 23.00 -15.81
C LEU A 74 3.84 24.11 -16.79
N LYS A 75 3.11 23.77 -17.86
CA LYS A 75 2.55 24.73 -18.81
C LYS A 75 1.46 25.59 -18.14
N ASN A 76 0.51 24.96 -17.45
CA ASN A 76 -0.58 25.66 -16.75
C ASN A 76 -0.05 26.61 -15.67
N PHE A 77 1.00 26.21 -14.94
CA PHE A 77 1.65 27.09 -13.97
C PHE A 77 2.45 28.25 -14.60
N ASN A 78 2.68 28.21 -15.92
CA ASN A 78 3.37 29.28 -16.64
C ASN A 78 2.41 30.38 -17.12
N GLU A 79 1.11 30.10 -17.19
CA GLU A 79 0.10 31.01 -17.76
C GLU A 79 -0.22 32.18 -16.82
N THR A 80 0.08 32.06 -15.52
CA THR A 80 -0.23 33.10 -14.53
C THR A 80 0.98 33.41 -13.65
N ASP A 81 1.26 34.70 -13.48
CA ASP A 81 2.34 35.20 -12.60
C ASP A 81 2.22 34.67 -11.16
N GLU A 82 0.98 34.37 -10.74
CA GLU A 82 0.66 33.86 -9.40
C GLU A 82 1.22 32.47 -9.10
N PHE A 83 1.51 31.66 -10.12
CA PHE A 83 2.09 30.31 -9.94
C PHE A 83 3.60 30.27 -10.19
N ARG A 84 4.20 31.37 -10.67
CA ARG A 84 5.59 31.40 -11.16
C ARG A 84 6.61 30.95 -10.11
N GLU A 85 6.52 31.47 -8.89
CA GLU A 85 7.44 31.10 -7.80
C GLU A 85 7.28 29.62 -7.41
N PHE A 86 6.04 29.16 -7.31
CA PHE A 86 5.74 27.75 -7.00
C PHE A 86 6.21 26.82 -8.11
N LYS A 87 6.01 27.18 -9.38
CA LYS A 87 6.51 26.45 -10.55
C LYS A 87 8.02 26.28 -10.47
N ASN A 88 8.76 27.37 -10.29
CA ASN A 88 10.22 27.33 -10.22
C ASN A 88 10.69 26.42 -9.09
N TYR A 89 10.07 26.53 -7.91
CA TYR A 89 10.34 25.61 -6.79
C TYR A 89 10.06 24.16 -7.16
N PHE A 90 8.88 23.86 -7.70
CA PHE A 90 8.46 22.49 -8.01
C PHE A 90 9.35 21.86 -9.09
N GLU A 91 9.67 22.62 -10.13
CA GLU A 91 10.51 22.20 -11.25
C GLU A 91 11.96 21.91 -10.80
N HIS A 92 12.55 22.80 -10.01
CA HIS A 92 13.93 22.62 -9.56
C HIS A 92 14.07 21.53 -8.49
N VAL A 93 13.07 21.40 -7.60
CA VAL A 93 13.17 20.51 -6.44
C VAL A 93 12.58 19.13 -6.71
N TYR A 94 11.52 18.98 -7.50
CA TYR A 94 10.81 17.69 -7.65
C TYR A 94 10.87 17.10 -9.07
N CYS A 95 10.83 17.90 -10.12
CA CYS A 95 10.82 17.37 -11.49
C CYS A 95 12.11 16.64 -11.88
N LYS A 96 13.25 16.96 -11.26
CA LYS A 96 14.53 16.27 -11.52
C LYS A 96 14.65 14.88 -10.86
N ARG A 97 13.67 14.48 -10.04
CA ARG A 97 13.71 13.26 -9.23
C ARG A 97 12.33 12.63 -9.06
N THR A 98 11.56 12.58 -10.15
CA THR A 98 10.20 12.00 -10.21
C THR A 98 10.15 10.57 -9.67
N GLU A 99 11.16 9.76 -10.00
CA GLU A 99 11.38 8.40 -9.52
C GLU A 99 11.33 8.27 -8.00
N ALA A 100 11.73 9.32 -7.28
CA ALA A 100 11.80 9.29 -5.83
C ALA A 100 10.43 9.48 -5.16
N TRP A 101 9.48 10.18 -5.80
CA TRP A 101 8.23 10.57 -5.16
C TRP A 101 6.96 10.05 -5.86
N ALA A 102 6.94 9.94 -7.19
CA ALA A 102 5.72 9.58 -7.93
C ALA A 102 5.35 8.10 -7.77
N TYR A 103 4.05 7.80 -7.85
CA TYR A 103 3.53 6.44 -7.66
C TYR A 103 3.82 5.51 -8.84
N CYS A 104 3.84 6.03 -10.07
CA CYS A 104 4.18 5.28 -11.28
C CYS A 104 5.52 4.53 -11.15
N HIS A 105 6.52 5.11 -10.48
CA HIS A 105 7.84 4.49 -10.27
C HIS A 105 7.94 3.57 -9.03
N ARG A 106 6.85 3.45 -8.24
CA ARG A 106 6.78 2.66 -7.00
C ARG A 106 6.07 1.32 -7.14
N LYS A 107 5.62 0.99 -8.35
CA LYS A 107 4.85 -0.22 -8.62
C LYS A 107 5.56 -1.46 -8.04
N TRP A 108 4.81 -2.24 -7.28
CA TRP A 108 5.21 -3.54 -6.74
C TRP A 108 6.38 -3.53 -5.76
N LEU A 109 6.83 -2.37 -5.26
CA LEU A 109 7.91 -2.29 -4.28
C LEU A 109 7.50 -2.69 -2.85
N GLY A 110 6.21 -2.84 -2.57
CA GLY A 110 5.69 -3.22 -1.24
C GLY A 110 5.87 -2.16 -0.14
N ILE A 111 6.52 -1.03 -0.43
CA ILE A 111 6.82 0.05 0.52
C ILE A 111 6.05 1.31 0.11
N ASN A 112 4.77 1.40 0.49
CA ASN A 112 3.92 2.53 0.10
C ASN A 112 3.33 3.35 1.25
N THR A 113 3.55 2.95 2.50
CA THR A 113 3.02 3.71 3.64
C THR A 113 4.05 3.91 4.73
N ASN A 114 4.02 5.10 5.33
CA ASN A 114 4.71 5.40 6.57
C ASN A 114 3.89 4.94 7.80
N MET A 115 2.74 4.26 7.59
CA MET A 115 1.76 3.97 8.64
C MET A 115 2.33 3.17 9.81
N HIS A 116 3.25 2.22 9.53
CA HIS A 116 3.91 1.44 10.58
C HIS A 116 4.84 2.31 11.45
N ILE A 117 5.63 3.17 10.81
CA ILE A 117 6.55 4.09 11.51
C ILE A 117 5.75 5.16 12.25
N GLU A 118 4.67 5.69 11.66
CA GLU A 118 3.79 6.66 12.30
C GLU A 118 3.04 6.06 13.48
N SER A 119 2.56 4.82 13.36
CA SER A 119 1.93 4.07 14.45
C SER A 119 2.92 3.87 15.59
N MET A 120 4.13 3.40 15.29
CA MET A 120 5.23 3.28 16.27
C MET A 120 5.50 4.61 16.96
N HIS A 121 5.73 5.68 16.19
CA HIS A 121 6.01 7.01 16.71
C HIS A 121 4.86 7.53 17.59
N ARG A 122 3.60 7.31 17.19
CA ARG A 122 2.43 7.69 17.98
C ARG A 122 2.37 6.92 19.30
N THR A 123 2.61 5.61 19.30
CA THR A 123 2.65 4.81 20.52
C THR A 123 3.75 5.33 21.45
N ILE A 124 4.97 5.53 20.95
CA ILE A 124 6.08 6.07 21.75
C ILE A 124 5.69 7.45 22.31
N LYS A 125 5.24 8.37 21.47
CA LYS A 125 4.94 9.75 21.87
C LYS A 125 3.78 9.86 22.85
N TYR A 126 2.68 9.16 22.64
CA TYR A 126 1.44 9.38 23.41
C TYR A 126 1.20 8.33 24.49
N VAL A 127 1.62 7.08 24.28
CA VAL A 127 1.43 6.01 25.29
C VAL A 127 2.60 6.00 26.27
N TYR A 128 3.84 5.94 25.77
CA TYR A 128 5.01 5.84 26.65
C TYR A 128 5.45 7.20 27.21
N LEU A 129 5.44 8.24 26.38
CA LEU A 129 5.90 9.58 26.76
C LEU A 129 4.77 10.52 27.20
N GLN A 130 3.50 10.12 27.07
CA GLN A 130 2.34 10.94 27.45
C GLN A 130 2.36 12.35 26.84
N GLY A 131 2.85 12.47 25.60
CA GLY A 131 3.00 13.74 24.87
C GLY A 131 4.17 14.62 25.32
N LYS A 132 4.93 14.22 26.35
CA LYS A 132 6.03 15.01 26.90
C LYS A 132 7.28 14.90 26.03
N LYS A 133 8.03 16.01 25.92
CA LYS A 133 9.33 16.04 25.25
C LYS A 133 10.39 15.41 26.15
N VAL A 134 11.12 14.43 25.62
CA VAL A 134 12.25 13.81 26.32
C VAL A 134 13.50 14.65 26.07
N LYS A 135 14.07 15.21 27.14
CA LYS A 135 15.33 15.98 27.06
C LYS A 135 16.58 15.09 27.24
N ARG A 136 16.39 13.90 27.82
CA ARG A 136 17.45 13.01 28.29
C ARG A 136 17.51 11.75 27.44
N LEU A 137 18.68 11.45 26.88
CA LEU A 137 18.88 10.32 25.97
C LEU A 137 18.61 8.97 26.64
N ASP A 138 19.06 8.79 27.89
CA ASP A 138 18.86 7.57 28.68
C ASP A 138 17.37 7.25 28.87
N ARG A 139 16.55 8.27 29.11
CA ARG A 139 15.09 8.12 29.18
C ARG A 139 14.49 7.73 27.84
N ALA A 140 14.96 8.32 26.74
CA ALA A 140 14.48 7.97 25.40
C ALA A 140 14.78 6.50 25.08
N LEU A 141 15.99 6.04 25.36
CA LEU A 141 16.41 4.64 25.21
C LEU A 141 15.55 3.70 26.06
N PHE A 142 15.31 4.04 27.32
CA PHE A 142 14.45 3.25 28.21
C PHE A 142 13.05 3.01 27.61
N TYR A 143 12.40 4.07 27.10
CA TYR A 143 11.07 3.93 26.49
C TYR A 143 11.09 3.18 25.15
N LEU A 144 12.15 3.31 24.36
CA LEU A 144 12.33 2.51 23.15
C LEU A 144 12.47 1.02 23.48
N MET A 145 13.29 0.67 24.47
CA MET A 145 13.44 -0.71 24.92
C MET A 145 12.14 -1.26 25.49
N LYS A 146 11.39 -0.44 26.25
CA LYS A 146 10.06 -0.79 26.75
C LYS A 146 9.09 -1.10 25.61
N PHE A 147 9.05 -0.24 24.59
CA PHE A 147 8.25 -0.47 23.39
C PHE A 147 8.61 -1.78 22.69
N VAL A 148 9.91 -2.06 22.48
CA VAL A 148 10.36 -3.30 21.84
C VAL A 148 9.91 -4.53 22.63
N ARG A 149 10.10 -4.52 23.95
CA ARG A 149 9.67 -5.62 24.82
C ARG A 149 8.17 -5.86 24.73
N ASP A 150 7.37 -4.80 24.82
CA ASP A 150 5.91 -4.92 24.76
C ASP A 150 5.46 -5.43 23.37
N ARG A 151 6.16 -5.07 22.27
CA ARG A 151 5.92 -5.63 20.93
C ARG A 151 6.27 -7.11 20.79
N VAL A 152 7.33 -7.56 21.45
CA VAL A 152 7.67 -8.99 21.50
C VAL A 152 6.57 -9.75 22.24
N PHE A 153 6.08 -9.21 23.34
CA PHE A 153 4.96 -9.80 24.08
C PHE A 153 3.66 -9.83 23.28
N ASP A 154 3.31 -8.72 22.61
CA ASP A 154 2.18 -8.65 21.67
C ASP A 154 2.29 -9.76 20.60
N ARG A 155 3.50 -9.99 20.08
CA ARG A 155 3.74 -11.04 19.08
C ARG A 155 3.49 -12.43 19.64
N LEU A 156 3.94 -12.73 20.86
CA LEU A 156 3.69 -14.02 21.52
C LEU A 156 2.19 -14.27 21.68
N ILE A 157 1.44 -13.27 22.18
CA ILE A 157 -0.02 -13.35 22.28
C ILE A 157 -0.65 -13.61 20.91
N CYS A 158 -0.18 -12.91 19.87
CA CYS A 158 -0.69 -13.05 18.51
C CYS A 158 -0.42 -14.42 17.89
N LEU A 159 0.71 -15.06 18.25
CA LEU A 159 1.04 -16.41 17.81
C LEU A 159 0.13 -17.44 18.49
N GLU A 160 -0.11 -17.28 19.78
CA GLU A 160 -0.91 -18.22 20.57
C GLU A 160 -2.42 -18.12 20.27
N LYS A 161 -2.96 -16.89 20.29
CA LYS A 161 -4.41 -16.66 20.09
C LYS A 161 -4.81 -16.58 18.63
N GLY A 162 -3.83 -16.48 17.73
CA GLY A 162 -4.04 -16.13 16.33
C GLY A 162 -4.42 -14.66 16.16
N LYS A 163 -3.64 -13.90 15.39
CA LYS A 163 -4.00 -12.52 15.01
C LYS A 163 -4.73 -12.51 13.67
N ILE A 164 -5.98 -12.06 13.67
CA ILE A 164 -6.58 -11.53 12.44
C ILE A 164 -5.92 -10.19 12.19
N SER A 165 -4.85 -10.18 11.38
CA SER A 165 -4.25 -8.93 10.96
C SER A 165 -5.26 -8.14 10.11
N SER A 166 -5.17 -6.81 10.15
CA SER A 166 -5.96 -5.95 9.25
C SER A 166 -5.77 -6.36 7.78
N LYS A 167 -4.58 -6.87 7.42
CA LYS A 167 -4.28 -7.39 6.09
C LYS A 167 -5.10 -8.65 5.77
N ILE A 168 -5.23 -9.61 6.70
CA ILE A 168 -6.08 -10.80 6.52
C ILE A 168 -7.56 -10.41 6.46
N ALA A 169 -8.02 -9.49 7.31
CA ALA A 169 -9.40 -9.01 7.27
C ALA A 169 -9.73 -8.33 5.93
N GLN A 170 -8.84 -7.46 5.44
CA GLN A 170 -9.02 -6.83 4.14
C GLN A 170 -8.92 -7.84 2.99
N LEU A 171 -8.05 -8.84 3.08
CA LEU A 171 -7.96 -9.93 2.12
C LEU A 171 -9.31 -10.66 2.03
N ARG A 172 -9.91 -11.05 3.16
CA ARG A 172 -11.25 -11.67 3.17
C ARG A 172 -12.32 -10.75 2.59
N LYS A 173 -12.26 -9.44 2.88
CA LYS A 173 -13.20 -8.45 2.31
C LYS A 173 -13.08 -8.37 0.79
N ARG A 174 -11.85 -8.29 0.27
CA ARG A 174 -11.57 -8.24 -1.18
C ARG A 174 -11.93 -9.54 -1.86
N HIS A 175 -11.75 -10.68 -1.19
CA HIS A 175 -12.19 -11.98 -1.66
C HIS A 175 -13.71 -11.99 -1.93
N LYS A 176 -14.52 -11.61 -0.94
CA LYS A 176 -15.99 -11.51 -1.08
C LYS A 176 -16.40 -10.57 -2.21
N VAL A 177 -15.69 -9.46 -2.41
CA VAL A 177 -15.95 -8.54 -3.52
C VAL A 177 -15.54 -9.14 -4.87
N GLY A 178 -14.42 -9.85 -4.93
CA GLY A 178 -13.92 -10.53 -6.12
C GLY A 178 -14.82 -11.68 -6.57
N GLN A 179 -15.36 -12.47 -5.63
CA GLN A 179 -16.33 -13.54 -5.93
C GLN A 179 -17.60 -13.01 -6.60
N LYS A 180 -18.08 -11.84 -6.16
CA LYS A 180 -19.28 -11.19 -6.71
C LYS A 180 -19.02 -10.38 -7.98
N LEU A 181 -17.78 -10.35 -8.46
CA LEU A 181 -17.42 -9.56 -9.63
C LEU A 181 -17.97 -10.25 -10.90
N THR A 182 -18.74 -9.52 -11.69
CA THR A 182 -19.28 -10.00 -12.98
C THR A 182 -18.59 -9.33 -14.18
N SER A 183 -17.37 -8.85 -13.97
CA SER A 183 -16.55 -8.19 -14.99
C SER A 183 -16.28 -9.09 -16.20
N LEU A 184 -16.31 -8.52 -17.40
CA LEU A 184 -15.72 -9.18 -18.57
C LEU A 184 -14.24 -9.45 -18.29
N CYS A 185 -13.83 -10.70 -18.50
CA CYS A 185 -12.44 -11.12 -18.34
C CYS A 185 -12.01 -11.86 -19.60
N ILE A 186 -10.89 -11.41 -20.17
CA ILE A 186 -10.29 -12.01 -21.35
C ILE A 186 -8.93 -12.58 -20.93
N ARG A 187 -8.76 -13.89 -21.10
CA ARG A 187 -7.46 -14.53 -20.94
C ARG A 187 -6.61 -14.19 -22.16
N LYS A 188 -5.48 -13.51 -21.95
CA LYS A 188 -4.56 -13.11 -23.04
C LYS A 188 -3.55 -14.21 -23.36
N ASN A 189 -3.03 -14.88 -22.33
CA ASN A 189 -2.14 -16.03 -22.45
C ASN A 189 -2.30 -16.96 -21.23
N GLU A 190 -1.40 -17.91 -21.01
CA GLU A 190 -1.51 -18.86 -19.89
C GLU A 190 -1.44 -18.20 -18.51
N GLU A 191 -0.76 -17.05 -18.40
CA GLU A 191 -0.40 -16.39 -17.15
C GLU A 191 -0.91 -14.94 -17.03
N GLU A 192 -1.64 -14.42 -18.01
CA GLU A 192 -2.09 -13.03 -18.10
C GLU A 192 -3.57 -12.92 -18.47
N TRP A 193 -4.29 -12.10 -17.71
CA TRP A 193 -5.71 -11.82 -17.89
C TRP A 193 -5.97 -10.32 -17.92
N SER A 194 -6.96 -9.92 -18.72
CA SER A 194 -7.51 -8.55 -18.75
C SER A 194 -8.91 -8.54 -18.17
N VAL A 195 -9.11 -7.76 -17.09
CA VAL A 195 -10.37 -7.65 -16.36
C VAL A 195 -10.92 -6.25 -16.53
N ALA A 196 -12.09 -6.13 -17.15
CA ALA A 196 -12.78 -4.86 -17.32
C ALA A 196 -13.36 -4.36 -15.99
N SER A 197 -13.28 -3.06 -15.73
CA SER A 197 -13.94 -2.44 -14.60
C SER A 197 -15.46 -2.51 -14.75
N THR A 198 -16.18 -2.71 -13.64
CA THR A 198 -17.66 -2.67 -13.64
C THR A 198 -18.23 -1.26 -13.55
N LYS A 199 -17.37 -0.25 -13.27
CA LYS A 199 -17.80 1.13 -12.98
C LYS A 199 -17.19 2.17 -13.93
N SER A 200 -16.16 1.79 -14.66
CA SER A 200 -15.39 2.66 -15.55
C SER A 200 -15.02 1.89 -16.81
N ASN A 201 -14.57 2.59 -17.84
CA ASN A 201 -14.01 1.97 -19.05
C ASN A 201 -12.55 1.51 -18.88
N GLU A 202 -12.07 1.39 -17.64
CA GLU A 202 -10.71 0.95 -17.35
C GLU A 202 -10.58 -0.57 -17.48
N ILE A 203 -9.42 -1.02 -17.98
CA ILE A 203 -9.05 -2.43 -18.07
C ILE A 203 -7.85 -2.67 -17.16
N TYR A 204 -7.97 -3.64 -16.26
CA TYR A 204 -6.89 -4.03 -15.37
C TYR A 204 -6.23 -5.32 -15.87
N ILE A 205 -4.91 -5.32 -15.92
CA ILE A 205 -4.12 -6.50 -16.30
C ILE A 205 -3.70 -7.21 -15.02
N VAL A 206 -3.92 -8.52 -14.98
CA VAL A 206 -3.45 -9.39 -13.90
C VAL A 206 -2.48 -10.40 -14.50
N LYS A 207 -1.28 -10.52 -13.91
CA LYS A 207 -0.28 -11.51 -14.30
C LYS A 207 0.00 -12.45 -13.15
N LYS A 208 0.18 -13.73 -13.44
CA LYS A 208 0.70 -14.72 -12.51
C LYS A 208 2.22 -14.53 -12.41
N ASN A 209 2.74 -14.59 -11.20
CA ASN A 209 4.17 -14.53 -10.91
C ASN A 209 4.67 -15.89 -10.42
N VAL A 210 5.98 -15.98 -10.23
CA VAL A 210 6.66 -17.15 -9.62
C VAL A 210 6.03 -17.49 -8.26
N ALA A 211 5.99 -18.80 -7.97
CA ALA A 211 5.45 -19.33 -6.73
C ALA A 211 6.13 -18.72 -5.49
N CYS A 212 5.32 -18.31 -4.52
CA CYS A 212 5.80 -17.87 -3.21
C CYS A 212 6.42 -19.05 -2.45
N SER A 213 7.43 -18.78 -1.63
CA SER A 213 8.03 -19.76 -0.73
C SER A 213 7.00 -20.43 0.17
N GLU A 214 7.22 -21.70 0.50
CA GLU A 214 6.38 -22.46 1.42
C GLU A 214 6.26 -21.72 2.77
N GLY A 215 5.04 -21.73 3.36
CA GLY A 215 4.77 -21.09 4.65
C GLY A 215 4.27 -19.64 4.62
N CYS A 216 3.81 -19.13 3.46
CA CYS A 216 3.23 -17.78 3.40
C CYS A 216 1.98 -17.63 4.27
N THR A 217 2.06 -16.81 5.33
CA THR A 217 0.95 -16.54 6.27
C THR A 217 -0.11 -15.58 5.73
N LEU A 218 0.17 -14.89 4.63
CA LEU A 218 -0.75 -13.96 3.95
C LEU A 218 -1.46 -14.63 2.76
N MET A 219 -1.94 -15.86 2.99
CA MET A 219 -2.67 -16.65 2.02
C MET A 219 -4.17 -16.49 2.18
N CYS A 220 -4.89 -16.43 1.06
CA CYS A 220 -6.33 -16.59 1.05
C CYS A 220 -6.69 -18.06 1.25
N LYS A 221 -7.41 -18.39 2.33
CA LYS A 221 -7.83 -19.76 2.61
C LYS A 221 -8.71 -20.36 1.51
N GLU A 222 -9.58 -19.53 0.91
CA GLU A 222 -10.50 -19.95 -0.14
C GLU A 222 -9.80 -20.08 -1.50
N CYS A 223 -8.99 -19.09 -1.90
CA CYS A 223 -8.25 -19.17 -3.18
C CYS A 223 -7.04 -20.12 -3.12
N LYS A 224 -6.54 -20.48 -1.93
CA LYS A 224 -5.25 -21.18 -1.70
C LYS A 224 -4.06 -20.51 -2.41
N GLN A 225 -4.12 -19.20 -2.56
CA GLN A 225 -3.09 -18.37 -3.19
C GLN A 225 -2.78 -17.18 -2.30
N CYS A 226 -1.55 -16.67 -2.41
CA CYS A 226 -1.15 -15.45 -1.71
C CYS A 226 -0.95 -14.28 -2.69
N LEU A 227 -0.80 -13.07 -2.15
CA LEU A 227 -0.63 -11.87 -2.96
C LEU A 227 0.63 -11.91 -3.83
N HIS A 228 1.67 -12.68 -3.45
CA HIS A 228 2.95 -12.72 -4.17
C HIS A 228 2.85 -13.43 -5.51
N ASN A 229 1.91 -14.39 -5.63
CA ASN A 229 1.70 -15.18 -6.84
C ASN A 229 1.12 -14.36 -8.01
N PHE A 230 0.77 -13.07 -7.79
CA PHE A 230 0.13 -12.26 -8.80
C PHE A 230 0.57 -10.79 -8.74
N THR A 231 0.63 -10.16 -9.91
CA THR A 231 0.61 -8.70 -10.05
C THR A 231 -0.69 -8.27 -10.71
N CYS A 232 -1.20 -7.11 -10.33
CA CYS A 232 -2.34 -6.48 -10.98
C CYS A 232 -2.08 -4.98 -11.13
N THR A 233 -2.47 -4.40 -12.28
CA THR A 233 -2.27 -2.97 -12.56
C THR A 233 -3.18 -2.04 -11.75
N CYS A 234 -4.20 -2.55 -11.06
CA CYS A 234 -5.04 -1.71 -10.22
C CYS A 234 -4.28 -1.16 -9.00
N ILE A 235 -4.66 0.03 -8.53
CA ILE A 235 -4.04 0.73 -7.38
C ILE A 235 -3.92 -0.19 -6.14
N ASP A 236 -4.91 -1.05 -5.91
CA ASP A 236 -4.96 -1.91 -4.73
C ASP A 236 -3.84 -2.97 -4.68
N ASN A 237 -3.35 -3.40 -5.85
CA ASN A 237 -2.18 -4.29 -5.92
C ASN A 237 -0.91 -3.54 -6.30
N ALA A 238 -0.91 -2.79 -7.41
CA ALA A 238 0.27 -2.09 -7.92
C ALA A 238 0.89 -1.15 -6.89
N ILE A 239 0.04 -0.45 -6.13
CA ILE A 239 0.46 0.51 -5.11
C ILE A 239 0.27 -0.10 -3.71
N GLN A 240 -0.95 -0.46 -3.32
CA GLN A 240 -1.18 -0.89 -1.93
C GLN A 240 -0.64 -2.31 -1.60
N TRP A 241 -0.14 -3.03 -2.61
CA TRP A 241 0.46 -4.35 -2.49
C TRP A 241 -0.44 -5.34 -1.73
N ASN A 242 -1.70 -5.38 -2.14
CA ASN A 242 -2.70 -6.32 -1.63
C ASN A 242 -3.16 -7.28 -2.73
N MET A 243 -3.70 -8.42 -2.32
CA MET A 243 -4.48 -9.27 -3.20
C MET A 243 -5.80 -8.57 -3.50
N CYS A 244 -5.91 -7.95 -4.67
CA CYS A 244 -7.06 -7.13 -5.04
C CYS A 244 -8.27 -7.98 -5.44
N LYS A 245 -9.43 -7.35 -5.60
CA LYS A 245 -10.65 -8.01 -6.09
C LYS A 245 -10.45 -8.70 -7.45
N HIS A 246 -9.59 -8.16 -8.33
CA HIS A 246 -9.33 -8.74 -9.66
C HIS A 246 -8.53 -10.04 -9.56
N ILE A 247 -7.55 -10.10 -8.67
CA ILE A 247 -6.78 -11.33 -8.42
C ILE A 247 -7.69 -12.42 -7.83
N HIS A 248 -8.53 -12.05 -6.85
CA HIS A 248 -9.50 -13.00 -6.27
C HIS A 248 -10.52 -13.51 -7.30
N TYR A 249 -10.96 -12.63 -8.21
CA TYR A 249 -11.85 -13.00 -9.29
C TYR A 249 -11.24 -14.08 -10.20
N ILE A 250 -10.01 -13.88 -10.65
CA ILE A 250 -9.28 -14.85 -11.50
C ILE A 250 -9.04 -16.15 -10.75
N CYS A 251 -8.61 -16.10 -9.48
CA CYS A 251 -8.42 -17.30 -8.68
C CYS A 251 -9.70 -18.13 -8.57
N SER A 252 -10.85 -17.48 -8.40
CA SER A 252 -12.15 -18.17 -8.28
C SER A 252 -12.56 -18.85 -9.59
N ARG A 253 -12.26 -18.25 -10.75
CA ARG A 253 -12.56 -18.85 -12.06
C ARG A 253 -11.64 -20.01 -12.41
N ASN A 254 -10.33 -19.88 -12.18
CA ASN A 254 -9.38 -20.97 -12.43
C ASN A 254 -9.67 -22.19 -11.54
N LEU A 255 -10.13 -22.01 -10.31
CA LEU A 255 -10.58 -23.12 -9.46
C LEU A 255 -11.82 -23.81 -10.03
N ASN A 256 -12.75 -23.05 -10.62
CA ASN A 256 -13.94 -23.63 -11.27
C ASN A 256 -13.59 -24.39 -12.56
N GLU A 257 -12.62 -23.90 -13.35
CA GLU A 257 -12.10 -24.60 -14.53
C GLU A 257 -11.38 -25.90 -14.15
N ILE A 258 -10.65 -25.94 -13.03
CA ILE A 258 -10.02 -27.15 -12.50
C ILE A 258 -11.08 -28.16 -12.01
N ASN A 259 -12.13 -27.70 -11.34
CA ASN A 259 -13.20 -28.56 -10.83
C ASN A 259 -14.14 -29.10 -11.92
N SER A 260 -14.21 -28.45 -13.08
CA SER A 260 -15.00 -28.93 -14.24
C SER A 260 -14.22 -29.89 -15.15
N ALA A 261 -12.94 -30.15 -14.85
CA ALA A 261 -12.09 -31.09 -15.57
C ALA A 261 -11.89 -32.43 -14.84
N VAL A 262 -12.55 -32.65 -13.70
CA VAL A 262 -12.50 -33.93 -12.97
C VAL A 262 -13.81 -34.70 -13.25
N PRO A 263 -13.77 -35.88 -13.90
CA PRO A 263 -14.93 -36.76 -13.96
C PRO A 263 -15.30 -37.20 -12.55
N GLU A 264 -16.58 -37.09 -12.19
CA GLU A 264 -17.13 -37.63 -10.95
C GLU A 264 -16.85 -39.15 -10.93
N ASP A 265 -15.98 -39.60 -10.02
CA ASP A 265 -15.90 -41.00 -9.67
C ASP A 265 -16.59 -41.19 -8.32
N GLU A 266 -17.59 -42.07 -8.33
CA GLU A 266 -18.48 -42.33 -7.21
C GLU A 266 -17.77 -43.13 -6.11
N GLY A 267 -18.01 -42.73 -4.86
CA GLY A 267 -18.02 -43.65 -3.73
C GLY A 267 -16.78 -43.63 -2.83
N LEU A 268 -16.93 -43.04 -1.64
CA LEU A 268 -17.05 -43.79 -0.38
C LEU A 268 -17.15 -42.83 0.81
N SER A 269 -18.26 -42.94 1.53
CA SER A 269 -18.54 -42.15 2.74
C SER A 269 -17.59 -42.54 3.87
N VAL A 270 -16.95 -41.57 4.50
CA VAL A 270 -16.39 -41.73 5.85
C VAL A 270 -16.82 -40.55 6.71
N HIS A 271 -17.44 -40.90 7.83
CA HIS A 271 -17.99 -40.03 8.87
C HIS A 271 -17.12 -38.82 9.25
N SER A 272 -17.75 -37.65 9.27
CA SER A 272 -17.26 -36.45 9.97
C SER A 272 -17.56 -36.55 11.48
N PRO A 273 -16.59 -36.32 12.37
CA PRO A 273 -16.89 -36.02 13.77
C PRO A 273 -17.47 -34.60 13.86
N LYS A 274 -18.54 -34.45 14.64
CA LYS A 274 -19.11 -33.16 15.05
C LYS A 274 -18.06 -32.39 15.86
N VAL A 275 -17.83 -31.12 15.53
CA VAL A 275 -17.11 -30.18 16.38
C VAL A 275 -18.14 -29.16 16.85
N ASP A 276 -18.31 -29.11 18.16
CA ASP A 276 -19.25 -28.25 18.86
C ASP A 276 -18.96 -26.76 18.61
N GLU A 277 -20.02 -26.01 18.35
CA GLU A 277 -20.02 -24.55 18.29
C GLU A 277 -19.93 -23.99 19.71
N GLU A 278 -18.73 -23.67 20.18
CA GLU A 278 -18.58 -22.74 21.31
C GLU A 278 -18.41 -21.30 20.77
N GLU A 279 -19.36 -20.46 21.17
CA GLU A 279 -19.44 -19.03 20.88
C GLU A 279 -18.13 -18.30 21.26
N MET A 280 -17.41 -17.79 20.26
CA MET A 280 -16.37 -16.79 20.49
C MET A 280 -17.00 -15.47 20.94
N VAL A 281 -16.90 -15.21 22.24
CA VAL A 281 -17.19 -13.92 22.87
C VAL A 281 -16.45 -12.80 22.13
N ILE A 282 -17.23 -11.87 21.59
CA ILE A 282 -16.77 -10.61 21.00
C ILE A 282 -16.12 -9.80 22.12
N CYS A 283 -14.79 -9.70 22.14
CA CYS A 283 -14.13 -8.73 23.00
C CYS A 283 -14.26 -7.35 22.36
N GLU A 284 -15.27 -6.60 22.80
CA GLU A 284 -15.47 -5.21 22.42
C GLU A 284 -14.24 -4.36 22.75
N ASP A 285 -13.95 -3.44 21.83
CA ASP A 285 -12.90 -2.44 21.92
C ASP A 285 -12.96 -1.68 23.25
N ARG A 286 -11.95 -1.88 24.11
CA ARG A 286 -11.63 -0.89 25.14
C ARG A 286 -11.13 0.38 24.46
N LYS A 287 -12.07 1.32 24.27
CA LYS A 287 -11.78 2.75 24.19
C LYS A 287 -11.01 3.13 25.45
N PHE A 288 -9.70 3.35 25.32
CA PHE A 288 -8.92 4.01 26.36
C PHE A 288 -9.09 5.51 26.17
N LEU A 289 -9.80 6.12 27.14
CA LEU A 289 -9.66 7.53 27.50
C LEU A 289 -8.23 7.82 27.95
#